data_AF-A0A2W6BS96-F1
#
_entry.id   AF-A0A2W6BS96-F1
#
_cell.length_a   1.000
_cell.length_b   1.000
_cell.length_c   1.000
_cell.angle_alpha   90.00
_cell.angle_beta   90.00
_cell.angle_gamma   90.00
#
_symmetry.space_group_name_H-M   'P 1'
#
loop_
_entity.id
_entity.type
_entity.pdbx_description
1 polymer ?
#
loop_
_entity_poly.entity_id
_entity_poly.type
_entity_poly.pdbx_seq_one_letter_code
_entity_poly.pdbx_strand_id
1 'polypeptide(L)'
;MLTAPAVWRSPDGRAWDFVANDSGVAGYRVVTEAGGRFRLDRVWLDGSGGSTPVIKEGVLYVARGGEMRALNPSTGSLLWRSTDIGDIHWQYPMVADHRLFITDQSGRLFAYSLPK
;
A
#
# COMPACT_ATOMS: atom_id res chain seq x y z
N MET A 1 3.59 -12.06 -8.35
CA MET A 1 4.02 -10.72 -8.82
C MET A 1 5.16 -10.21 -7.95
N LEU A 2 6.16 -9.53 -8.52
CA LEU A 2 7.20 -8.82 -7.76
C LEU A 2 6.78 -7.34 -7.65
N THR A 3 6.60 -6.84 -6.43
CA THR A 3 6.23 -5.44 -6.20
C THR A 3 7.42 -4.66 -5.63
N ALA A 4 7.44 -3.35 -5.85
CA ALA A 4 8.31 -2.48 -5.06
C ALA A 4 7.69 -2.30 -3.65
N PRO A 5 8.48 -2.35 -2.57
CA PRO A 5 7.95 -2.04 -1.26
C PRO A 5 7.66 -0.54 -1.10
N ALA A 6 6.81 -0.19 -0.15
CA ALA A 6 6.61 1.19 0.28
C ALA A 6 7.14 1.38 1.69
N VAL A 7 7.93 2.44 1.89
CA VAL A 7 8.45 2.80 3.22
C VAL A 7 7.74 4.01 3.79
N TRP A 8 7.60 4.04 5.11
CA TRP A 8 6.92 5.13 5.82
C TRP A 8 7.51 5.33 7.20
N ARG A 9 7.46 6.56 7.70
CA ARG A 9 7.66 6.85 9.13
C ARG A 9 6.33 7.26 9.74
N SER A 10 5.91 6.55 10.76
CA SER A 10 4.74 6.93 11.54
C SER A 10 4.99 8.22 12.33
N PRO A 11 3.93 8.93 12.75
CA PRO A 11 4.06 10.17 13.53
C PRO A 11 4.88 10.02 14.82
N ASP A 12 4.90 8.81 15.40
CA ASP A 12 5.71 8.46 16.58
C ASP A 12 7.18 8.13 16.25
N GLY A 13 7.61 8.31 15.00
CA GLY A 13 8.99 8.15 14.54
C GLY A 13 9.38 6.71 14.14
N ARG A 14 8.48 5.72 14.25
CA ARG A 14 8.80 4.33 13.86
C ARG A 14 8.84 4.19 12.33
N ALA A 15 9.84 3.48 11.83
CA ALA A 15 9.96 3.17 10.42
C ALA A 15 9.22 1.87 10.06
N TRP A 16 8.58 1.89 8.90
CA TRP A 16 7.76 0.82 8.37
C TRP A 16 8.16 0.48 6.94
N ASP A 17 7.99 -0.79 6.60
CA ASP A 17 8.13 -1.34 5.25
C ASP A 17 6.86 -2.13 4.90
N PHE A 18 6.28 -1.85 3.73
CA PHE A 18 5.05 -2.48 3.26
C PHE A 18 5.33 -3.28 2.01
N VAL A 19 5.00 -4.57 2.05
CA VAL A 19 5.23 -5.51 0.95
C VAL A 19 3.90 -6.08 0.52
N ALA A 20 3.62 -6.04 -0.78
CA ALA A 20 2.45 -6.66 -1.39
C ALA A 20 2.86 -7.75 -2.38
N ASN A 21 2.10 -8.83 -2.44
CA ASN A 21 2.22 -9.84 -3.50
C ASN A 21 0.85 -10.51 -3.69
N ASP A 22 0.81 -11.60 -4.46
CA ASP A 22 -0.46 -12.31 -4.74
C ASP A 22 -1.06 -12.97 -3.49
N SER A 23 -0.23 -13.25 -2.47
CA SER A 23 -0.59 -13.90 -1.22
C SER A 23 -0.97 -12.94 -0.09
N GLY A 24 -0.76 -11.63 -0.26
CA GLY A 24 -1.17 -10.65 0.74
C GLY A 24 -0.43 -9.33 0.68
N VAL A 25 -0.85 -8.43 1.57
CA VAL A 25 -0.18 -7.17 1.89
C VAL A 25 0.25 -7.26 3.35
N ALA A 26 1.53 -6.99 3.64
CA ALA A 26 2.07 -7.05 4.99
C ALA A 26 2.74 -5.73 5.37
N GLY A 27 2.55 -5.33 6.63
CA GLY A 27 3.26 -4.23 7.25
C GLY A 27 4.31 -4.73 8.22
N TYR A 28 5.55 -4.34 7.98
CA TYR A 28 6.70 -4.65 8.81
C TYR A 28 7.17 -3.39 9.52
N ARG A 29 7.47 -3.51 10.82
CA ARG A 29 8.18 -2.48 11.55
C ARG A 29 9.68 -2.73 11.43
N VAL A 30 10.43 -1.69 11.05
CA VAL A 30 11.89 -1.72 11.05
C VAL A 30 12.37 -1.54 12.49
N VAL A 31 12.99 -2.56 13.05
CA VAL A 31 13.57 -2.53 14.39
C VAL A 31 15.08 -2.46 14.29
N THR A 32 15.66 -1.44 14.93
CA THR A 32 17.12 -1.33 15.10
C THR A 32 17.52 -2.02 16.40
N GLU A 33 18.46 -2.95 16.30
CA GLU A 33 19.00 -3.71 17.42
C GLU A 33 20.40 -3.19 17.81
N ALA A 34 20.91 -3.67 18.94
CA ALA A 34 22.27 -3.36 19.37
C ALA A 34 23.29 -3.73 18.27
N GLY A 35 24.33 -2.92 18.13
CA GLY A 35 25.39 -3.15 17.14
C GLY A 35 24.98 -2.82 15.69
N GLY A 36 23.90 -2.06 15.46
CA GLY A 36 23.55 -1.56 14.12
C GLY A 36 22.86 -2.59 13.22
N ARG A 37 22.40 -3.71 13.77
CA ARG A 37 21.57 -4.68 13.05
C ARG A 37 20.14 -4.16 12.90
N PHE A 38 19.51 -4.52 11.79
CA PHE A 38 18.11 -4.22 11.52
C PHE A 38 17.34 -5.52 11.27
N ARG A 39 16.10 -5.57 11.74
CA ARG A 39 15.13 -6.61 11.36
C ARG A 39 13.78 -6.02 11.01
N LEU A 40 13.02 -6.79 10.25
CA LEU A 40 11.65 -6.49 9.88
C LEU A 40 10.70 -7.35 10.72
N ASP A 41 9.97 -6.70 11.63
CA ASP A 41 8.95 -7.34 12.44
C ASP A 41 7.61 -7.25 11.74
N ARG A 42 7.07 -8.37 11.25
CA ARG A 42 5.73 -8.37 10.67
C ARG A 42 4.71 -8.05 11.77
N VAL A 43 4.04 -6.91 11.65
CA VAL A 43 3.02 -6.47 12.61
C VAL A 43 1.65 -6.97 12.20
N TRP A 44 1.35 -6.92 10.90
CA TRP A 44 0.07 -7.34 10.35
C TRP A 44 0.23 -7.96 8.95
N LEU A 45 -0.77 -8.72 8.55
CA LEU A 45 -0.92 -9.32 7.23
C LEU A 45 -2.40 -9.28 6.84
N ASP A 46 -2.69 -8.68 5.70
CA ASP A 46 -3.95 -8.84 4.98
C ASP A 46 -3.73 -9.92 3.91
N GLY A 47 -4.52 -10.99 3.93
CA GLY A 47 -4.45 -12.08 2.96
C GLY A 47 -4.92 -11.70 1.56
N SER A 48 -5.53 -10.52 1.42
CA SER A 48 -5.91 -9.95 0.13
C SER A 48 -4.68 -9.34 -0.52
N GLY A 49 -4.07 -10.06 -1.46
CA GLY A 49 -2.89 -9.61 -2.19
C GLY A 49 -3.06 -8.28 -2.93
N GLY A 50 -2.02 -7.81 -3.62
CA GLY A 50 -2.18 -6.62 -4.45
C GLY A 50 -0.95 -6.16 -5.21
N SER A 51 -1.15 -5.08 -5.96
CA SER A 51 -0.15 -4.32 -6.71
C SER A 51 0.90 -3.68 -5.79
N THR A 52 1.92 -3.07 -6.40
CA THR A 52 2.85 -2.18 -5.69
C THR A 52 2.08 -1.22 -4.78
N PRO A 53 2.31 -1.26 -3.45
CA PRO A 53 1.66 -0.35 -2.52
C PRO A 53 2.22 1.06 -2.67
N VAL A 54 1.40 2.06 -2.39
CA VAL A 54 1.83 3.46 -2.27
C VAL A 54 1.31 4.05 -0.97
N ILE A 55 2.10 4.88 -0.30
CA ILE A 55 1.69 5.58 0.91
C ILE A 55 1.73 7.09 0.72
N LYS A 56 0.69 7.76 1.17
CA LYS A 56 0.60 9.23 1.21
C LYS A 56 -0.21 9.63 2.44
N GLU A 57 0.28 10.63 3.18
CA GLU A 57 -0.42 11.25 4.31
C GLU A 57 -0.97 10.24 5.34
N GLY A 58 -0.19 9.17 5.61
CA GLY A 58 -0.54 8.16 6.61
C GLY A 58 -1.59 7.16 6.17
N VAL A 59 -1.84 7.03 4.86
CA VAL A 59 -2.74 6.03 4.28
C VAL A 59 -1.98 5.19 3.26
N LEU A 60 -2.11 3.86 3.36
CA LEU A 60 -1.51 2.89 2.45
C LEU A 60 -2.53 2.47 1.40
N TYR A 61 -2.20 2.61 0.12
CA TYR A 61 -3.06 2.29 -1.01
C TYR A 61 -2.54 1.08 -1.76
N VAL A 62 -3.44 0.15 -2.08
CA VAL A 62 -3.13 -1.07 -2.83
C VAL A 62 -4.31 -1.42 -3.73
N ALA A 63 -4.04 -1.86 -4.95
CA ALA A 63 -5.07 -2.31 -5.88
C ALA A 63 -4.95 -3.81 -6.18
N ARG A 64 -6.07 -4.48 -6.45
CA ARG A 64 -6.11 -5.87 -6.94
C ARG A 64 -7.40 -6.15 -7.69
N GLY A 65 -7.30 -6.79 -8.85
CA GLY A 65 -8.46 -7.01 -9.73
C GLY A 65 -9.15 -5.68 -10.02
N GLY A 66 -10.47 -5.63 -9.88
CA GLY A 66 -11.27 -4.41 -9.98
C GLY A 66 -11.38 -3.57 -8.69
N GLU A 67 -10.48 -3.72 -7.72
CA GLU A 67 -10.59 -3.06 -6.42
C GLU A 67 -9.38 -2.17 -6.08
N MET A 68 -9.67 -0.94 -5.64
CA MET A 68 -8.72 -0.04 -4.96
C MET A 68 -9.03 -0.03 -3.46
N ARG A 69 -8.02 -0.27 -2.62
CA ARG A 69 -8.14 -0.30 -1.16
C ARG A 69 -7.22 0.71 -0.51
N ALA A 70 -7.73 1.37 0.52
CA ALA A 70 -6.94 2.20 1.42
C ALA A 70 -6.93 1.57 2.82
N LEU A 71 -5.74 1.40 3.37
CA LEU A 71 -5.47 0.71 4.62
C LEU A 71 -4.80 1.67 5.60
N ASN A 72 -5.07 1.45 6.88
CA ASN A 72 -4.27 2.05 7.96
C ASN A 72 -2.88 1.39 7.95
N PRO A 73 -1.78 2.14 7.79
CA PRO A 73 -0.44 1.57 7.67
C PRO A 73 0.04 0.86 8.95
N SER A 74 -0.42 1.29 10.12
CA SER A 74 0.03 0.71 11.39
C SER A 74 -0.72 -0.57 11.77
N THR A 75 -1.94 -0.76 11.27
CA THR A 75 -2.82 -1.87 11.69
C THR A 75 -3.24 -2.79 10.54
N GLY A 76 -3.09 -2.37 9.29
CA GLY A 76 -3.60 -3.08 8.11
C GLY A 76 -5.13 -3.00 7.96
N SER A 77 -5.82 -2.27 8.83
CA SER A 77 -7.28 -2.18 8.80
C SER A 77 -7.75 -1.39 7.57
N LEU A 78 -8.79 -1.88 6.91
CA LEU A 78 -9.43 -1.19 5.79
C LEU A 78 -10.02 0.15 6.26
N LEU A 79 -9.62 1.24 5.61
CA LEU A 79 -10.20 2.58 5.79
C LEU A 79 -11.32 2.82 4.78
N TRP A 80 -11.08 2.48 3.51
CA TRP A 80 -12.10 2.49 2.46
C TRP A 80 -11.71 1.56 1.30
N ARG A 81 -12.70 1.21 0.47
CA ARG A 81 -12.50 0.51 -0.79
C ARG A 81 -13.39 1.09 -1.90
N SER A 82 -12.94 1.00 -3.14
CA SER A 82 -13.70 1.30 -4.36
C SER A 82 -13.57 0.11 -5.31
N THR A 83 -14.68 -0.25 -5.95
CA THR A 83 -14.76 -1.31 -6.96
C THR A 83 -15.05 -0.73 -8.34
N ASP A 84 -14.71 0.54 -8.56
CA ASP A 84 -15.05 1.28 -9.79
C ASP A 84 -14.00 1.07 -10.89
N ILE A 85 -12.80 0.61 -10.52
CA ILE A 85 -11.75 0.29 -11.50
C ILE A 85 -12.07 -1.02 -12.21
N GLY A 86 -11.72 -1.11 -13.50
CA GLY A 86 -11.69 -2.39 -14.19
C GLY A 86 -10.56 -3.29 -13.70
N ASP A 87 -10.51 -4.53 -14.19
CA ASP A 87 -9.44 -5.45 -13.82
C ASP A 87 -8.05 -4.88 -14.11
N ILE A 88 -7.12 -5.16 -13.19
CA ILE A 88 -5.70 -4.83 -13.30
C ILE A 88 -4.86 -6.11 -13.35
N HIS A 89 -3.69 -6.03 -13.98
CA HIS A 89 -2.70 -7.11 -14.03
C HIS A 89 -1.39 -6.67 -13.37
N TRP A 90 -0.81 -5.59 -13.89
CA TRP A 90 0.52 -5.07 -13.55
C TRP A 90 0.51 -3.55 -13.33
N GLN A 91 -0.65 -2.94 -13.44
CA GLN A 91 -0.88 -1.54 -13.09
C GLN A 91 -0.77 -1.38 -11.57
N TYR A 92 -0.31 -0.20 -11.15
CA TYR A 92 -0.17 0.14 -9.75
C TYR A 92 -0.63 1.57 -9.51
N PRO A 93 -1.10 1.87 -8.29
CA PRO A 93 -1.42 3.23 -7.89
C PRO A 93 -0.21 4.15 -8.03
N MET A 94 -0.47 5.40 -8.38
CA MET A 94 0.52 6.48 -8.36
C MET A 94 -0.08 7.69 -7.65
N VAL A 95 0.73 8.39 -6.86
CA VAL A 95 0.29 9.62 -6.19
C VAL A 95 0.98 10.81 -6.83
N ALA A 96 0.19 11.81 -7.19
CA ALA A 96 0.67 13.15 -7.52
C ALA A 96 -0.22 14.17 -6.82
N ASP A 97 0.42 15.12 -6.12
CA ASP A 97 -0.25 16.07 -5.23
C ASP A 97 -1.17 15.36 -4.21
N HIS A 98 -2.46 15.73 -4.18
CA HIS A 98 -3.50 15.13 -3.34
C HIS A 98 -4.41 14.19 -4.15
N ARG A 99 -3.86 13.50 -5.14
CA ARG A 99 -4.61 12.56 -5.98
C ARG A 99 -3.88 11.25 -6.14
N LEU A 100 -4.65 10.18 -6.10
CA LEU A 100 -4.24 8.82 -6.40
C LEU A 100 -4.78 8.44 -7.77
N PHE A 101 -3.90 7.98 -8.64
CA PHE A 101 -4.21 7.60 -10.01
C PHE A 101 -3.96 6.11 -10.23
N ILE A 102 -4.77 5.46 -11.04
CA ILE A 102 -4.54 4.10 -11.51
C ILE A 102 -5.20 3.88 -12.86
N THR A 103 -4.59 3.06 -13.70
CA THR A 103 -5.18 2.60 -14.96
C THR A 103 -5.68 1.15 -14.84
N ASP A 104 -6.74 0.82 -15.56
CA ASP A 104 -7.19 -0.56 -15.73
C ASP A 104 -6.68 -1.19 -17.05
N GLN A 105 -6.99 -2.46 -17.28
CA GLN A 105 -6.61 -3.16 -18.53
C GLN A 105 -7.35 -2.64 -19.77
N SER A 106 -8.46 -1.93 -19.60
CA SER A 106 -9.21 -1.31 -20.71
C SER A 106 -8.66 0.06 -21.12
N GLY A 107 -7.59 0.53 -20.45
CA GLY A 107 -6.97 1.81 -20.70
C GLY A 107 -7.70 3.00 -20.06
N ARG A 108 -8.65 2.77 -19.14
CA ARG A 108 -9.31 3.85 -18.40
C ARG A 108 -8.41 4.31 -17.26
N LEU A 109 -8.37 5.63 -17.05
CA LEU A 109 -7.68 6.26 -15.94
C LEU A 109 -8.69 6.67 -14.86
N PHE A 110 -8.43 6.24 -13.63
CA PHE A 110 -9.21 6.59 -12.46
C PHE A 110 -8.40 7.53 -11.58
N ALA A 111 -9.10 8.45 -10.89
CA ALA A 111 -8.49 9.39 -9.96
C ALA A 111 -9.32 9.48 -8.68
N TYR A 112 -8.66 9.36 -7.53
CA TYR A 112 -9.26 9.50 -6.21
C TYR A 112 -8.67 10.72 -5.52
N SER A 113 -9.52 11.53 -4.91
CA SER A 113 -9.06 12.64 -4.06
C SER A 113 -8.55 12.07 -2.73
N LEU A 114 -7.39 12.53 -2.30
CA LEU A 114 -6.83 12.18 -1.00
C LEU A 114 -7.24 13.20 0.07
N PRO A 115 -7.29 12.80 1.35
CA PRO A 115 -7.46 13.75 2.45
C PRO A 115 -6.38 14.84 2.39
N LYS A 116 -6.63 15.99 3.02
CA LYS A 116 -5.61 17.02 3.24
C LYS A 116 -4.92 16.82 4.57
#